data_AF-A0AB39XKT0-F1
#
_entry.id   AF-A0AB39XKT0-F1
#
_cell.length_a   1.000
_cell.length_b   1.000
_cell.length_c   1.000
_cell.angle_alpha   90.00
_cell.angle_beta   90.00
_cell.angle_gamma   90.00
#
_symmetry.space_group_name_H-M   'P 1'
#
loop_
_entity.id
_entity.type
_entity.pdbx_description
1 polymer ?
#
loop_
_entity_poly.entity_id
_entity_poly.type
_entity_poly.pdbx_seq_one_letter_code
_entity_poly.pdbx_strand_id
1 'polypeptide(L)'
;MKRLVLAAILLMSALVGAQADSEYANTQKQWRGDDALHADAQYCDQRFGVVLDGAATSAAYKKCMLGRGWRYRRSTHPQTWIDPEIGDTCHDILGGLGSSCGNF
;
A
#
# COMPACT_ATOMS: atom_id res chain seq x y z
N MET A 1 17.81 -41.42 15.74
CA MET A 1 17.03 -40.25 16.20
C MET A 1 17.82 -38.97 15.93
N LYS A 2 17.69 -38.35 14.75
CA LYS A 2 18.42 -37.11 14.37
C LYS A 2 17.86 -36.52 13.08
N ARG A 3 16.54 -36.44 12.96
CA ARG A 3 15.85 -35.88 11.79
C ARG A 3 14.52 -35.28 12.22
N LEU A 4 14.54 -34.49 13.29
CA LEU A 4 13.39 -33.71 13.66
C LEU A 4 13.76 -32.24 13.58
N VAL A 5 13.41 -31.72 12.41
CA VAL A 5 12.69 -30.46 12.28
C VAL A 5 13.57 -29.22 12.39
N LEU A 6 14.47 -29.08 11.41
CA LEU A 6 14.92 -27.78 10.88
C LEU A 6 13.77 -26.96 10.24
N ALA A 7 12.51 -27.20 10.61
CA ALA A 7 11.33 -26.61 9.99
C ALA A 7 10.65 -25.53 10.84
N ALA A 8 11.30 -25.03 11.90
CA ALA A 8 10.71 -24.04 12.80
C ALA A 8 10.99 -22.57 12.42
N ILE A 9 11.86 -22.29 11.43
CA ILE A 9 12.36 -20.92 11.19
C ILE A 9 11.74 -20.26 9.94
N LEU A 10 10.98 -20.97 9.11
CA LEU A 10 10.48 -20.45 7.82
C LEU A 10 9.11 -19.74 7.89
N LEU A 11 8.59 -19.46 9.09
CA LEU A 11 7.28 -18.82 9.27
C LEU A 11 7.40 -17.38 9.81
N MET A 12 8.42 -16.63 9.40
CA MET A 12 8.35 -15.17 9.48
C MET A 12 7.74 -14.66 8.18
N SER A 13 6.43 -14.86 8.09
CA SER A 13 5.45 -13.90 7.55
C SER A 13 5.96 -13.05 6.38
N ALA A 14 5.83 -13.60 5.17
CA ALA A 14 5.69 -12.80 3.97
C ALA A 14 4.37 -12.01 4.06
N LEU A 15 4.36 -10.92 4.82
CA LEU A 15 3.38 -9.85 4.64
C LEU A 15 3.78 -9.11 3.36
N VAL A 16 3.50 -9.73 2.22
CA VAL A 16 3.41 -8.99 0.96
C VAL A 16 2.13 -8.17 1.07
N GLY A 17 2.22 -7.05 1.78
CA GLY A 17 1.21 -6.01 1.62
C GLY A 17 1.26 -5.58 0.16
N ALA A 18 0.16 -5.75 -0.56
CA ALA A 18 -0.06 -5.01 -1.78
C ALA A 18 -0.07 -3.53 -1.36
N GLN A 19 1.08 -2.87 -1.54
CA GLN A 19 1.27 -1.50 -1.09
C GLN A 19 0.57 -0.62 -2.10
N ALA A 20 -0.46 0.10 -1.66
CA ALA A 20 -1.07 1.14 -2.47
C ALA A 20 0.03 2.01 -3.07
N ASP A 21 0.07 2.14 -4.40
CA ASP A 21 0.99 3.02 -5.14
C ASP A 21 0.80 4.46 -4.65
N SER A 22 1.50 4.78 -3.58
CA SER A 22 1.44 6.04 -2.86
C SER A 22 2.76 6.74 -3.08
N GLU A 23 2.73 7.81 -3.85
CA GLU A 23 3.90 8.61 -4.15
C GLU A 23 4.24 9.49 -2.94
N TYR A 24 5.47 9.33 -2.45
CA TYR A 24 6.03 10.15 -1.37
C TYR A 24 7.28 10.89 -1.84
N ALA A 25 7.37 12.16 -1.48
CA ALA A 25 8.57 12.96 -1.71
C ALA A 25 9.43 13.04 -0.44
N ASN A 26 10.72 12.79 -0.59
CA ASN A 26 11.68 13.05 0.47
C ASN A 26 11.76 14.55 0.75
N THR A 27 11.59 14.93 2.02
CA THR A 27 11.68 16.31 2.51
C THR A 27 13.00 16.63 3.17
N GLN A 28 13.82 15.61 3.43
CA GLN A 28 15.15 15.77 4.00
C GLN A 28 16.14 16.08 2.87
N LYS A 29 17.13 16.94 3.14
CA LYS A 29 18.14 17.38 2.15
C LYS A 29 19.20 16.32 1.83
N GLN A 30 18.95 15.07 2.19
CA GLN A 30 19.84 13.94 1.94
C GLN A 30 19.22 13.00 0.92
N TRP A 31 20.04 12.33 0.13
CA TRP A 31 19.56 11.32 -0.80
C TRP A 31 18.98 10.14 -0.03
N ARG A 32 17.73 9.77 -0.33
CA ARG A 32 17.03 8.61 0.22
C ARG A 32 16.24 7.97 -0.90
N GLY A 33 16.49 6.69 -1.15
CA GLY A 33 15.79 5.90 -2.15
C GLY A 33 14.64 5.08 -1.57
N ASP A 34 14.12 4.17 -2.39
CA ASP A 34 12.92 3.38 -2.10
C ASP A 34 13.09 2.46 -0.89
N ASP A 35 14.29 1.94 -0.62
CA ASP A 35 14.56 1.14 0.57
C ASP A 35 14.28 1.90 1.88
N ALA A 36 14.69 3.18 1.91
CA ALA A 36 14.46 4.03 3.07
C ALA A 36 12.99 4.45 3.19
N LEU A 37 12.30 4.61 2.06
CA LEU A 37 10.86 4.85 2.02
C LEU A 37 10.11 3.63 2.57
N HIS A 38 10.47 2.44 2.11
CA HIS A 38 9.84 1.18 2.51
C HIS A 38 10.06 0.89 4.00
N ALA A 39 11.28 1.07 4.51
CA ALA A 39 11.56 0.89 5.94
C ALA A 39 10.75 1.86 6.83
N ASP A 40 10.57 3.11 6.36
CA ASP A 40 9.76 4.10 7.06
C ASP A 40 8.26 3.82 6.98
N ALA A 41 7.79 3.36 5.82
CA ALA A 41 6.41 2.91 5.62
C ALA A 41 6.09 1.74 6.54
N GLN A 42 6.95 0.70 6.60
CA GLN A 42 6.79 -0.43 7.51
C GLN A 42 6.66 0.00 8.98
N TYR A 43 7.42 1.01 9.40
CA TYR A 43 7.28 1.56 10.75
C TYR A 43 5.89 2.17 10.97
N CYS A 44 5.36 2.92 10.00
CA CYS A 44 4.03 3.50 10.09
C CYS A 44 2.93 2.44 9.96
N ASP A 45 3.13 1.39 9.16
CA ASP A 45 2.23 0.24 9.00
C ASP A 45 2.02 -0.49 10.32
N GLN A 46 3.09 -0.71 11.10
CA GLN A 46 3.00 -1.36 12.41
C GLN A 46 2.12 -0.57 13.41
N ARG A 47 1.98 0.74 13.21
CA ARG A 47 1.25 1.63 14.12
C ARG A 47 -0.17 1.94 13.68
N PHE A 48 -0.41 2.03 12.37
CA PHE A 48 -1.67 2.48 11.80
C PHE A 48 -2.32 1.46 10.86
N GLY A 49 -1.69 0.30 10.67
CA GLY A 49 -2.09 -0.69 9.67
C GLY A 49 -1.50 -0.38 8.30
N VAL A 50 -1.40 -1.43 7.48
CA VAL A 50 -0.97 -1.32 6.08
C VAL A 50 -2.04 -0.57 5.29
N VAL A 51 -1.60 0.33 4.42
CA VAL A 51 -2.47 1.00 3.45
C VAL A 51 -2.72 0.05 2.29
N LEU A 52 -3.95 -0.45 2.18
CA LEU A 52 -4.38 -1.35 1.11
C LEU A 52 -4.63 -0.58 -0.19
N ASP A 53 -4.46 -1.26 -1.32
CA ASP A 53 -4.81 -0.75 -2.65
C ASP A 53 -6.23 -0.18 -2.68
N GLY A 54 -6.40 1.01 -3.27
CA GLY A 54 -7.69 1.69 -3.36
C GLY A 54 -8.15 2.37 -2.07
N ALA A 55 -7.58 2.09 -0.90
CA ALA A 55 -7.95 2.73 0.36
C ALA A 55 -7.23 4.07 0.54
N ALA A 56 -7.99 5.13 0.84
CA ALA A 56 -7.42 6.45 1.09
C ALA A 56 -6.42 6.39 2.27
N THR A 57 -5.18 6.82 2.04
CA THR A 57 -4.18 6.88 3.11
C THR A 57 -4.66 7.81 4.23
N SER A 58 -4.77 7.28 5.45
CA SER A 58 -5.32 8.01 6.59
C SER A 58 -4.46 9.24 6.95
N ALA A 59 -5.09 10.26 7.53
CA ALA A 59 -4.37 11.47 7.97
C ALA A 59 -3.30 11.17 9.04
N ALA A 60 -3.54 10.17 9.89
CA ALA A 60 -2.58 9.72 10.91
C ALA A 60 -1.34 9.08 10.25
N TYR A 61 -1.56 8.23 9.24
CA TYR A 61 -0.48 7.63 8.46
C TYR A 61 0.36 8.68 7.75
N LYS A 62 -0.29 9.63 7.06
CA LYS A 62 0.40 10.76 6.39
C LYS A 62 1.26 11.57 7.36
N LYS A 63 0.77 11.82 8.58
CA LYS A 63 1.54 12.51 9.63
C LYS A 63 2.74 11.68 10.10
N CYS A 64 2.58 10.37 10.24
CA CYS A 64 3.68 9.47 10.57
C CYS A 64 4.80 9.56 9.52
N MET A 65 4.43 9.37 8.25
CA MET A 65 5.38 9.48 7.13
C MET A 65 6.04 10.85 7.07
N LEU A 66 5.28 11.94 7.27
CA LEU A 66 5.82 13.30 7.32
C LEU A 66 6.85 13.47 8.43
N GLY A 67 6.60 12.93 9.63
CA GLY A 67 7.56 12.93 10.74
C GLY A 67 8.84 12.13 10.44
N ARG A 68 8.75 11.14 9.55
CA ARG A 68 9.90 10.36 9.04
C ARG A 68 10.59 11.01 7.83
N GLY A 69 10.12 12.18 7.41
CA GLY A 69 10.71 12.94 6.32
C GLY A 69 10.07 12.70 4.95
N TRP A 70 8.93 12.04 4.88
CA TRP A 70 8.21 11.75 3.63
C TRP A 70 6.93 12.56 3.51
N ARG A 71 6.86 13.46 2.52
CA ARG A 71 5.65 14.22 2.21
C ARG A 71 4.81 13.44 1.21
N TYR A 72 3.59 13.11 1.63
CA TYR A 72 2.58 12.54 0.75
C TYR A 72 2.31 13.45 -0.45
N ARG A 73 2.35 12.88 -1.66
CA ARG A 73 1.96 13.59 -2.89
C ARG A 73 0.59 13.14 -3.37
N ARG A 74 0.48 11.85 -3.68
CA ARG A 74 -0.72 11.27 -4.29
C ARG A 74 -0.73 9.78 -4.03
N SER A 75 -1.91 9.24 -3.82
CA SER A 75 -2.19 7.82 -3.97
C SER A 75 -2.81 7.62 -5.35
N THR A 76 -2.30 6.66 -6.10
CA THR A 76 -2.97 6.21 -7.33
C THR A 76 -4.15 5.35 -6.88
N HIS A 77 -5.34 5.94 -6.89
CA HIS A 77 -6.57 5.17 -6.74
C HIS A 77 -7.03 4.71 -8.11
N PRO A 78 -7.44 3.44 -8.28
CA PRO A 78 -8.15 3.04 -9.48
C PRO A 78 -9.38 3.93 -9.60
N GLN A 79 -9.57 4.52 -10.78
CA GLN A 79 -10.71 5.40 -11.02
C GLN A 79 -11.97 4.54 -10.97
N THR A 80 -12.84 4.79 -10.00
CA THR A 80 -14.11 4.06 -9.84
C THR A 80 -15.30 4.90 -10.29
N TRP A 81 -16.30 4.29 -10.91
CA TRP A 81 -17.57 4.92 -11.27
C TRP A 81 -18.75 3.98 -10.98
N ILE A 82 -19.96 4.52 -10.84
CA ILE A 82 -21.19 3.71 -10.74
C ILE A 82 -21.64 3.35 -12.15
N ASP A 83 -21.84 2.07 -12.43
CA ASP A 83 -22.43 1.63 -13.69
C ASP A 83 -23.89 2.10 -13.79
N PRO A 84 -24.28 2.83 -14.86
CA PRO A 84 -25.65 3.31 -14.99
C PRO A 84 -26.69 2.22 -15.28
N GLU A 85 -26.28 1.04 -15.79
CA GLU A 85 -27.16 -0.06 -16.15
C GLU A 85 -27.36 -1.05 -14.98
N ILE A 86 -26.27 -1.38 -14.27
CA ILE A 86 -26.28 -2.39 -13.19
C ILE A 86 -26.27 -1.77 -11.79
N GLY A 87 -25.79 -0.53 -11.64
CA GLY A 87 -25.68 0.15 -10.34
C GLY A 87 -24.46 -0.25 -9.50
N ASP A 88 -23.60 -1.13 -10.01
CA ASP A 88 -22.39 -1.60 -9.31
C ASP A 88 -21.24 -0.60 -9.40
N THR A 89 -20.28 -0.69 -8.47
CA THR A 89 -19.05 0.10 -8.54
C THR A 89 -18.07 -0.56 -9.50
N CYS A 90 -17.74 0.14 -10.57
CA CYS A 90 -16.78 -0.26 -11.58
C CYS A 90 -15.44 0.41 -11.37
N HIS A 91 -14.37 -0.20 -11.88
CA HIS A 91 -13.07 0.43 -12.08
C HIS A 91 -12.42 -0.07 -13.37
N ASP A 92 -11.44 0.69 -13.87
CA ASP A 92 -10.66 0.31 -15.04
C ASP A 92 -9.74 -0.87 -14.74
N ILE A 93 -9.69 -1.82 -15.68
CA ILE A 93 -8.67 -2.85 -15.74
C ILE A 93 -7.70 -2.57 -16.89
N LEU A 94 -6.44 -2.97 -16.72
CA LEU A 94 -5.40 -2.87 -17.75
C LEU A 94 -5.17 -1.43 -18.27
N GLY A 95 -5.33 -0.41 -17.41
CA GLY A 95 -5.14 0.98 -17.80
C GLY A 95 -6.21 1.52 -18.75
N GLY A 96 -7.44 1.00 -18.67
CA GLY A 96 -8.60 1.47 -19.45
C GLY A 96 -8.94 0.61 -20.66
N LEU A 97 -8.34 -0.58 -20.81
CA LEU A 97 -8.69 -1.55 -21.88
C LEU A 97 -9.83 -2.49 -21.49
N GLY A 98 -10.50 -2.22 -20.37
CA GLY A 98 -11.67 -2.94 -19.91
C GLY A 98 -12.13 -2.39 -18.57
N SER A 99 -13.25 -2.90 -18.08
CA SER A 99 -13.83 -2.49 -16.80
C SER A 99 -14.23 -3.71 -15.98
N SER A 100 -14.02 -3.64 -14.67
CA SER A 100 -14.47 -4.65 -13.71
C SER A 100 -15.43 -4.02 -12.71
N CYS A 101 -16.62 -4.59 -12.58
CA CYS A 101 -17.71 -4.06 -11.77
C CYS A 101 -18.17 -5.09 -10.74
N GLY A 102 -18.44 -4.62 -9.51
CA GLY A 102 -18.99 -5.45 -8.45
C GLY A 102 -19.39 -4.64 -7.21
N ASN A 103 -19.93 -5.34 -6.22
CA ASN A 103 -20.23 -4.80 -4.89
C ASN A 103 -19.11 -5.20 -3.93
N PHE A 104 -18.28 -4.24 -3.54
CA PHE A 104 -17.19 -4.41 -2.57
C PHE A 104 -17.54 -3.72 -1.24
#